data_AF-A0A6H0KL52-F1
#
_entry.id   AF-A0A6H0KL52-F1
#
_cell.length_a   1.000
_cell.length_b   1.000
_cell.length_c   1.000
_cell.angle_alpha   90.00
_cell.angle_beta   90.00
_cell.angle_gamma   90.00
#
_symmetry.space_group_name_H-M   'P 1'
#
loop_
_entity.id
_entity.type
_entity.pdbx_description
1 polymer ?
#
loop_
_entity_poly.entity_id
_entity_poly.type
_entity_poly.pdbx_seq_one_letter_code
_entity_poly.pdbx_strand_id
1 'polypeptide(L)'
;MKTKVFIFVILGAFLLVNCHESEGLDTTNKGLKKSVTIENIGEIHNELLAAYFASQTRGTTVAANDISSYYDAFKEELFTSGEYDISGQEIVLCETSISDFEDVMSLKIDSSFFENSLDLVLDRIKNNDGICDEVKHVLYEITDENCILSSYELSLLAEKYKNYVGGEYLVVYSNIFKSSSNYWQPMTTRNSDNRKVIAADCLGGLLGLTCCGAMSVIWGAAFSYSLDKCLDPATATVETSDSTSAEVDNGIEEASTANYNGNDEVL
;
A
#
# COMPACT_ATOMS: atom_id res chain seq x y z
N MET A 1 -32.99 -13.80 -57.77
CA MET A 1 -33.86 -12.61 -57.56
C MET A 1 -34.28 -12.63 -56.10
N LYS A 2 -33.72 -11.77 -55.22
CA LYS A 2 -34.31 -10.51 -54.69
C LYS A 2 -35.78 -10.76 -54.24
N THR A 3 -36.18 -10.58 -52.96
CA THR A 3 -36.09 -9.33 -52.16
C THR A 3 -36.30 -9.61 -50.66
N LYS A 4 -35.65 -8.80 -49.80
CA LYS A 4 -35.78 -8.70 -48.33
C LYS A 4 -37.11 -8.06 -47.90
N VAL A 5 -37.54 -8.19 -46.63
CA VAL A 5 -37.92 -7.09 -45.71
C VAL A 5 -38.17 -7.64 -44.28
N PHE A 6 -37.54 -6.99 -43.30
CA PHE A 6 -37.69 -7.08 -41.83
C PHE A 6 -38.98 -6.42 -41.34
N ILE A 7 -39.48 -6.75 -40.13
CA ILE A 7 -40.01 -5.77 -39.14
C ILE A 7 -40.09 -6.40 -37.73
N PHE A 8 -39.67 -5.59 -36.76
CA PHE A 8 -39.63 -5.73 -35.30
C PHE A 8 -41.00 -5.96 -34.63
N VAL A 9 -41.01 -6.67 -33.48
CA VAL A 9 -41.87 -6.33 -32.32
C VAL A 9 -41.09 -6.58 -31.02
N ILE A 10 -40.64 -5.49 -30.40
CA ILE A 10 -40.37 -5.39 -28.96
C ILE A 10 -41.50 -4.51 -28.42
N LEU A 11 -42.29 -5.00 -27.45
CA LEU A 11 -42.78 -4.29 -26.25
C LEU A 11 -43.99 -5.04 -25.66
N GLY A 12 -44.00 -5.18 -24.33
CA GLY A 12 -45.25 -5.09 -23.57
C GLY A 12 -45.60 -6.29 -22.70
N ALA A 13 -44.87 -6.50 -21.60
CA ALA A 13 -45.45 -7.07 -20.38
C ALA A 13 -44.59 -6.73 -19.15
N PHE A 14 -44.54 -5.44 -18.81
CA PHE A 14 -44.35 -5.01 -17.42
C PHE A 14 -45.75 -4.93 -16.80
N LEU A 15 -45.91 -5.51 -15.61
CA LEU A 15 -46.89 -5.23 -14.54
C LEU A 15 -47.48 -6.53 -13.93
N LEU A 16 -46.75 -7.11 -12.99
CA LEU A 16 -47.36 -7.60 -11.77
C LEU A 16 -46.58 -7.05 -10.58
N VAL A 17 -47.14 -5.95 -10.07
CA VAL A 17 -46.90 -5.39 -8.74
C VAL A 17 -47.34 -6.43 -7.71
N ASN A 18 -46.42 -6.84 -6.85
CA ASN A 18 -46.78 -7.24 -5.48
C ASN A 18 -46.05 -6.29 -4.54
N CYS A 19 -46.80 -5.30 -4.05
CA CYS A 19 -46.44 -4.56 -2.85
C CYS A 19 -46.43 -5.53 -1.67
N HIS A 20 -45.26 -5.73 -1.08
CA HIS A 20 -45.17 -5.93 0.35
C HIS A 20 -44.12 -4.95 0.86
N GLU A 21 -44.59 -3.94 1.57
CA GLU A 21 -43.76 -3.07 2.41
C GLU A 21 -43.00 -3.94 3.40
N SER A 22 -41.68 -3.97 3.27
CA SER A 22 -40.77 -4.23 4.36
C SER A 22 -39.99 -2.94 4.56
N GLU A 23 -40.30 -2.24 5.64
CA GLU A 23 -39.60 -1.04 6.07
C GLU A 23 -38.11 -1.33 6.32
N GLY A 24 -37.25 -0.42 5.85
CA GLY A 24 -35.90 -0.25 6.38
C GLY A 24 -34.76 -0.95 5.64
N LEU A 25 -34.59 -0.68 4.35
CA LEU A 25 -33.27 -0.80 3.72
C LEU A 25 -32.93 0.56 3.11
N ASP A 26 -32.02 1.27 3.79
CA ASP A 26 -31.33 2.44 3.26
C ASP A 26 -30.52 1.97 2.03
N THR A 27 -31.17 1.94 0.87
CA THR A 27 -30.50 1.77 -0.41
C THR A 27 -29.90 3.11 -0.80
N THR A 28 -28.88 3.52 -0.05
CA THR A 28 -27.92 4.49 -0.54
C THR A 28 -27.38 3.89 -1.84
N ASN A 29 -27.55 4.62 -2.96
CA ASN A 29 -27.09 4.26 -4.30
C ASN A 29 -25.69 3.61 -4.26
N LYS A 30 -25.61 2.28 -4.21
CA LYS A 30 -24.35 1.58 -4.47
C LYS A 30 -24.15 1.70 -5.97
N GLY A 31 -23.12 2.44 -6.37
CA GLY A 31 -22.75 2.56 -7.78
C GLY A 31 -22.54 1.19 -8.43
N LEU A 32 -22.33 1.16 -9.74
CA LEU A 32 -21.84 -0.04 -10.41
C LEU A 32 -20.55 -0.49 -9.69
N LYS A 33 -20.55 -1.75 -9.25
CA LYS A 33 -19.37 -2.37 -8.60
C LYS A 33 -18.15 -2.27 -9.52
N LYS A 34 -16.98 -2.05 -8.94
CA LYS A 34 -15.71 -1.96 -9.68
C LYS A 34 -15.14 -3.36 -9.89
N SER A 35 -15.01 -3.81 -11.14
CA SER A 35 -14.34 -5.08 -11.45
C SER A 35 -12.84 -4.99 -11.20
N VAL A 36 -12.24 -6.03 -10.64
CA VAL A 36 -10.78 -6.11 -10.43
C VAL A 36 -10.11 -6.52 -11.74
N THR A 37 -9.21 -5.68 -12.26
CA THR A 37 -8.40 -5.98 -13.45
C THR A 37 -6.95 -5.61 -13.23
N ILE A 38 -6.04 -6.14 -14.04
CA ILE A 38 -4.61 -5.82 -13.95
C ILE A 38 -4.37 -4.31 -14.12
N GLU A 39 -5.16 -3.64 -14.95
CA GLU A 39 -5.01 -2.21 -15.27
C GLU A 39 -5.44 -1.29 -14.12
N ASN A 40 -6.39 -1.71 -13.29
CA ASN A 40 -6.92 -0.88 -12.20
C ASN A 40 -6.48 -1.36 -10.80
N ILE A 41 -5.66 -2.41 -10.74
CA ILE A 41 -5.28 -3.10 -9.51
C ILE A 41 -4.66 -2.16 -8.46
N GLY A 42 -3.83 -1.21 -8.90
CA GLY A 42 -3.20 -0.24 -8.01
C GLY A 42 -4.19 0.75 -7.41
N GLU A 43 -5.26 1.11 -8.13
CA GLU A 43 -6.32 1.97 -7.58
C GLU A 43 -7.11 1.22 -6.52
N ILE A 44 -7.53 -0.01 -6.82
CA ILE A 44 -8.31 -0.86 -5.90
C ILE A 44 -7.50 -1.17 -4.64
N HIS A 45 -6.22 -1.49 -4.80
CA HIS A 45 -5.26 -1.64 -3.69
C HIS A 45 -5.28 -0.43 -2.73
N ASN A 46 -5.19 0.78 -3.25
CA ASN A 46 -5.18 1.98 -2.41
C ASN A 46 -6.54 2.29 -1.78
N GLU A 47 -7.64 2.03 -2.51
CA GLU A 47 -8.99 2.15 -1.96
C GLU A 47 -9.16 1.19 -0.77
N LEU A 48 -8.68 -0.04 -0.90
CA LEU A 48 -8.70 -1.06 0.15
C LEU A 48 -7.86 -0.64 1.37
N LEU A 49 -6.63 -0.15 1.15
CA LEU A 49 -5.78 0.41 2.22
C LEU A 49 -6.49 1.56 2.95
N ALA A 50 -7.06 2.52 2.20
CA ALA A 50 -7.74 3.68 2.77
C ALA A 50 -8.97 3.28 3.62
N ALA A 51 -9.77 2.32 3.13
CA ALA A 51 -10.91 1.79 3.87
C ALA A 51 -10.48 1.15 5.20
N TYR A 52 -9.43 0.33 5.17
CA TYR A 52 -8.89 -0.30 6.38
C TYR A 52 -8.32 0.72 7.37
N PHE A 53 -7.53 1.70 6.93
CA PHE A 53 -7.04 2.76 7.83
C PHE A 53 -8.17 3.58 8.46
N ALA A 54 -9.25 3.83 7.71
CA ALA A 54 -10.44 4.53 8.22
C ALA A 54 -11.21 3.69 9.26
N SER A 55 -11.20 2.36 9.15
CA SER A 55 -11.82 1.49 10.16
C SER A 55 -10.97 1.39 11.44
N GLN A 56 -9.63 1.35 11.31
CA GLN A 56 -8.71 1.31 12.46
C GLN A 56 -8.67 2.62 13.26
N THR A 57 -8.89 3.78 12.63
CA THR A 57 -9.03 5.06 13.37
C THR A 57 -10.30 5.14 14.22
N ARG A 58 -11.26 4.22 14.00
CA ARG A 58 -12.55 4.16 14.71
C ARG A 58 -12.63 3.06 15.78
N GLY A 59 -11.59 2.25 15.99
CA GLY A 59 -11.57 1.17 16.98
C GLY A 59 -10.20 0.48 17.16
N THR A 60 -9.99 -0.12 18.33
CA THR A 60 -8.74 -0.74 18.82
C THR A 60 -8.02 -1.63 17.80
N THR A 61 -6.82 -1.22 17.40
CA THR A 61 -5.86 -2.05 16.68
C THR A 61 -5.30 -3.10 17.64
N VAL A 62 -5.44 -4.38 17.32
CA VAL A 62 -4.69 -5.45 18.02
C VAL A 62 -3.34 -5.57 17.32
N ALA A 63 -2.24 -5.57 18.08
CA ALA A 63 -0.92 -5.79 17.51
C ALA A 63 -0.87 -7.19 16.87
N ALA A 64 -0.53 -7.25 15.60
CA ALA A 64 -0.27 -8.51 14.90
C ALA A 64 1.22 -8.81 14.99
N ASN A 65 1.57 -10.07 15.30
CA ASN A 65 2.97 -10.51 15.34
C ASN A 65 3.45 -11.01 13.96
N ASP A 66 2.52 -11.39 13.10
CA ASP A 66 2.75 -11.91 11.77
C ASP A 66 1.72 -11.35 10.77
N ILE A 67 2.04 -11.46 9.49
CA ILE A 67 1.24 -10.88 8.41
C ILE A 67 -0.14 -11.53 8.24
N SER A 68 -0.36 -12.75 8.74
CA SER A 68 -1.59 -13.50 8.52
C SER A 68 -2.83 -12.72 8.96
N SER A 69 -2.73 -12.02 10.10
CA SER A 69 -3.82 -11.22 10.65
C SER A 69 -4.22 -10.06 9.72
N TYR A 70 -3.25 -9.44 9.05
CA TYR A 70 -3.52 -8.36 8.11
C TYR A 70 -4.00 -8.89 6.77
N TYR A 71 -3.43 -10.00 6.28
CA TYR A 71 -3.95 -10.69 5.11
C TYR A 71 -5.44 -11.02 5.26
N ASP A 72 -5.83 -11.65 6.38
CA ASP A 72 -7.22 -12.03 6.63
C ASP A 72 -8.15 -10.81 6.71
N ALA A 73 -7.71 -9.74 7.37
CA ALA A 73 -8.48 -8.50 7.47
C ALA A 73 -8.71 -7.83 6.11
N PHE A 74 -7.67 -7.76 5.26
CA PHE A 74 -7.80 -7.19 3.91
C PHE A 74 -8.62 -8.07 2.97
N LYS A 75 -8.50 -9.40 3.09
CA LYS A 75 -9.35 -10.35 2.37
C LYS A 75 -10.82 -10.18 2.74
N GLU A 76 -11.13 -10.08 4.03
CA GLU A 76 -12.50 -9.86 4.51
C GLU A 76 -13.05 -8.53 3.98
N GLU A 77 -12.30 -7.43 4.11
CA GLU A 77 -12.70 -6.10 3.60
C GLU A 77 -12.95 -6.14 2.08
N LEU A 78 -12.05 -6.75 1.31
CA LEU A 78 -12.19 -6.83 -0.15
C LEU A 78 -13.44 -7.61 -0.56
N PHE A 79 -13.69 -8.77 0.05
CA PHE A 79 -14.79 -9.66 -0.36
C PHE A 79 -16.15 -9.29 0.22
N THR A 80 -16.21 -8.59 1.36
CA THR A 80 -17.47 -8.29 2.04
C THR A 80 -17.95 -6.84 1.89
N SER A 81 -17.08 -5.89 1.50
CA SER A 81 -17.45 -4.48 1.28
C SER A 81 -18.63 -4.31 0.31
N GLY A 82 -18.70 -5.18 -0.69
CA GLY A 82 -19.69 -5.12 -1.76
C GLY A 82 -19.44 -4.00 -2.78
N GLU A 83 -18.30 -3.30 -2.69
CA GLU A 83 -17.84 -2.26 -3.62
C GLU A 83 -17.23 -2.86 -4.90
N TYR A 84 -16.68 -4.07 -4.79
CA TYR A 84 -15.94 -4.74 -5.87
C TYR A 84 -16.73 -5.89 -6.50
N ASP A 85 -16.56 -6.04 -7.81
CA ASP A 85 -17.05 -7.17 -8.58
C ASP A 85 -15.90 -8.15 -8.80
N ILE A 86 -15.89 -9.21 -7.98
CA ILE A 86 -14.86 -10.24 -7.97
C ILE A 86 -15.52 -11.53 -8.40
N SER A 87 -14.92 -12.19 -9.39
CA SER A 87 -15.49 -13.42 -9.91
C SER A 87 -15.48 -14.52 -8.85
N GLY A 88 -16.50 -15.39 -8.84
CA GLY A 88 -16.53 -16.54 -7.93
C GLY A 88 -15.32 -17.47 -8.11
N GLN A 89 -14.72 -17.50 -9.31
CA GLN A 89 -13.49 -18.25 -9.57
C GLN A 89 -12.29 -17.65 -8.84
N GLU A 90 -12.14 -16.32 -8.83
CA GLU A 90 -11.05 -15.67 -8.09
C GLU A 90 -11.18 -15.85 -6.58
N ILE A 91 -12.40 -15.78 -6.05
CA ILE A 91 -12.64 -16.06 -4.62
C ILE A 91 -12.17 -17.48 -4.27
N VAL A 92 -12.58 -18.47 -5.06
CA VAL A 92 -12.16 -19.87 -4.85
C VAL A 92 -10.64 -20.04 -4.97
N LEU A 93 -9.99 -19.37 -5.93
CA LEU A 93 -8.53 -19.40 -6.06
C LEU A 93 -7.85 -18.82 -4.81
N CYS A 94 -8.30 -17.66 -4.31
CA CYS A 94 -7.77 -17.08 -3.08
C CYS A 94 -7.91 -18.02 -1.88
N GLU A 95 -9.06 -18.68 -1.73
CA GLU A 95 -9.33 -19.59 -0.62
C GLU A 95 -8.53 -20.89 -0.71
N THR A 96 -8.37 -21.44 -1.91
CA THR A 96 -7.74 -22.77 -2.10
C THR A 96 -6.22 -22.70 -2.21
N SER A 97 -5.65 -21.58 -2.65
CA SER A 97 -4.20 -21.41 -2.79
C SER A 97 -3.50 -20.95 -1.50
N ILE A 98 -4.23 -20.60 -0.43
CA ILE A 98 -3.61 -20.01 0.77
C ILE A 98 -2.57 -20.92 1.44
N SER A 99 -2.76 -22.25 1.36
CA SER A 99 -1.78 -23.22 1.88
C SER A 99 -0.44 -23.16 1.18
N ASP A 100 -0.38 -22.63 -0.05
CA ASP A 100 0.86 -22.48 -0.80
C ASP A 100 1.69 -21.26 -0.32
N PHE A 101 1.16 -20.49 0.63
CA PHE A 101 1.77 -19.28 1.21
C PHE A 101 2.01 -19.40 2.72
N GLU A 102 2.09 -20.61 3.29
CA GLU A 102 2.34 -20.81 4.72
C GLU A 102 3.63 -20.13 5.22
N ASP A 103 4.68 -20.15 4.40
CA ASP A 103 5.95 -19.45 4.64
C ASP A 103 5.74 -17.93 4.78
N VAL A 104 4.99 -17.33 3.87
CA VAL A 104 4.66 -15.90 3.88
C VAL A 104 3.76 -15.58 5.07
N MET A 105 2.72 -16.38 5.32
CA MET A 105 1.78 -16.18 6.44
C MET A 105 2.48 -16.20 7.80
N SER A 106 3.65 -16.87 7.89
CA SER A 106 4.47 -16.93 9.11
C SER A 106 5.49 -15.78 9.24
N LEU A 107 5.57 -14.87 8.27
CA LEU A 107 6.49 -13.74 8.32
C LEU A 107 6.18 -12.83 9.50
N LYS A 108 7.20 -12.60 10.33
CA LYS A 108 7.12 -11.71 11.48
C LYS A 108 7.15 -10.27 11.04
N ILE A 109 6.33 -9.47 11.71
CA ILE A 109 6.26 -8.01 11.51
C ILE A 109 7.31 -7.37 12.42
N ASP A 110 8.56 -7.38 11.96
CA ASP A 110 9.72 -6.80 12.66
C ASP A 110 10.65 -6.04 11.69
N SER A 111 11.80 -5.58 12.18
CA SER A 111 12.77 -4.81 11.38
C SER A 111 13.33 -5.55 10.16
N SER A 112 13.21 -6.89 10.11
CA SER A 112 13.64 -7.72 8.98
C SER A 112 12.52 -8.07 8.00
N PHE A 113 11.28 -7.64 8.28
CA PHE A 113 10.10 -7.99 7.50
C PHE A 113 10.27 -7.70 5.99
N PHE A 114 10.79 -6.52 5.64
CA PHE A 114 10.96 -6.14 4.23
C PHE A 114 11.96 -7.05 3.49
N GLU A 115 13.14 -7.29 4.08
CA GLU A 115 14.18 -8.11 3.44
C GLU A 115 13.72 -9.57 3.30
N ASN A 116 13.11 -10.14 4.33
CA ASN A 116 12.57 -11.50 4.26
C ASN A 116 11.45 -11.62 3.22
N SER A 117 10.62 -10.58 3.10
CA SER A 117 9.56 -10.50 2.10
C SER A 117 10.14 -10.45 0.69
N LEU A 118 11.14 -9.61 0.46
CA LEU A 118 11.83 -9.47 -0.82
C LEU A 118 12.44 -10.80 -1.26
N ASP A 119 13.19 -11.46 -0.36
CA ASP A 119 13.84 -12.75 -0.64
C ASP A 119 12.82 -13.84 -1.03
N LEU A 120 11.73 -13.97 -0.28
CA LEU A 120 10.69 -14.97 -0.57
C LEU A 120 9.98 -14.71 -1.89
N VAL A 121 9.61 -13.45 -2.17
CA VAL A 121 8.91 -13.08 -3.40
C VAL A 121 9.81 -13.30 -4.61
N LEU A 122 11.09 -12.89 -4.52
CA LEU A 122 12.03 -13.06 -5.61
C LEU A 122 12.37 -14.53 -5.87
N ASP A 123 12.51 -15.37 -4.84
CA ASP A 123 12.71 -16.81 -5.04
C ASP A 123 11.50 -17.46 -5.74
N ARG A 124 10.27 -17.07 -5.38
CA ARG A 124 9.06 -17.52 -6.07
C ARG A 124 9.04 -17.08 -7.54
N ILE A 125 9.38 -15.82 -7.83
CA ILE A 125 9.47 -15.31 -9.21
C ILE A 125 10.51 -16.09 -10.00
N LYS A 126 11.69 -16.34 -9.43
CA LYS A 126 12.76 -17.12 -10.05
C LYS A 126 12.28 -18.50 -10.51
N ASN A 127 11.55 -19.17 -9.62
CA ASN A 127 11.10 -20.55 -9.79
C ASN A 127 9.76 -20.67 -10.52
N ASN A 128 9.17 -19.55 -10.99
CA ASN A 128 7.92 -19.54 -11.73
C ASN A 128 8.15 -19.76 -13.23
N ASP A 129 7.73 -20.91 -13.76
CA ASP A 129 7.83 -21.27 -15.19
C ASP A 129 6.85 -20.47 -16.08
N GLY A 130 5.87 -19.79 -15.47
CA GLY A 130 4.92 -18.89 -16.15
C GLY A 130 5.48 -17.50 -16.44
N ILE A 131 6.75 -17.24 -16.12
CA ILE A 131 7.44 -15.96 -16.38
C ILE A 131 8.70 -16.25 -17.20
N CYS A 132 8.90 -15.54 -18.32
CA CYS A 132 10.11 -15.73 -19.11
C CYS A 132 11.33 -15.02 -18.49
N ASP A 133 12.53 -15.43 -18.88
CA ASP A 133 13.79 -14.95 -18.31
C ASP A 133 13.97 -13.43 -18.48
N GLU A 134 13.52 -12.86 -19.60
CA GLU A 134 13.58 -11.41 -19.83
C GLU A 134 12.72 -10.65 -18.83
N VAL A 135 11.52 -11.13 -18.53
CA VAL A 135 10.64 -10.49 -17.55
C VAL A 135 11.17 -10.68 -16.14
N LYS A 136 11.68 -11.87 -15.79
CA LYS A 136 12.34 -12.12 -14.50
C LYS A 136 13.48 -11.14 -14.30
N HIS A 137 14.36 -11.00 -15.28
CA HIS A 137 15.50 -10.09 -15.20
C HIS A 137 15.07 -8.66 -14.90
N VAL A 138 14.04 -8.14 -15.59
CA VAL A 138 13.50 -6.80 -15.33
C VAL A 138 12.89 -6.71 -13.93
N LEU A 139 12.15 -7.73 -13.47
CA LEU A 139 11.59 -7.76 -12.12
C LEU A 139 12.71 -7.64 -11.06
N TYR A 140 13.80 -8.38 -11.21
CA TYR A 140 14.97 -8.28 -10.34
C TYR A 140 15.59 -6.88 -10.34
N GLU A 141 15.73 -6.25 -11.51
CA GLU A 141 16.27 -4.89 -11.62
C GLU A 141 15.38 -3.85 -10.94
N ILE A 142 14.05 -3.95 -11.08
CA ILE A 142 13.13 -2.94 -10.54
C ILE A 142 12.85 -3.10 -9.06
N THR A 143 13.04 -4.30 -8.49
CA THR A 143 12.91 -4.59 -7.06
C THR A 143 14.21 -4.36 -6.28
N ASP A 144 15.33 -4.09 -6.96
CA ASP A 144 16.59 -3.74 -6.30
C ASP A 144 16.42 -2.48 -5.43
N GLU A 145 16.98 -2.48 -4.22
CA GLU A 145 16.87 -1.36 -3.27
C GLU A 145 17.46 -0.05 -3.83
N ASN A 146 18.41 -0.14 -4.78
CA ASN A 146 19.05 0.99 -5.43
C ASN A 146 18.33 1.40 -6.73
N CYS A 147 17.24 0.72 -7.11
CA CYS A 147 16.45 1.10 -8.27
C CYS A 147 15.88 2.51 -8.07
N ILE A 148 16.24 3.43 -8.98
CA ILE A 148 15.81 4.84 -8.96
C ILE A 148 14.72 5.19 -9.98
N LEU A 149 14.18 4.19 -10.69
CA LEU A 149 13.20 4.43 -11.76
C LEU A 149 11.93 5.12 -11.23
N SER A 150 11.45 6.08 -12.00
CA SER A 150 10.18 6.76 -11.76
C SER A 150 8.98 5.92 -12.18
N SER A 151 7.78 6.29 -11.72
CA SER A 151 6.52 5.65 -12.14
C SER A 151 6.33 5.70 -13.67
N TYR A 152 6.82 6.76 -14.33
CA TYR A 152 6.81 6.87 -15.79
C TYR A 152 7.73 5.85 -16.45
N GLU A 153 8.97 5.70 -15.97
CA GLU A 153 9.92 4.74 -16.52
C GLU A 153 9.46 3.30 -16.30
N LEU A 154 8.91 2.99 -15.13
CA LEU A 154 8.28 1.70 -14.85
C LEU A 154 7.11 1.41 -15.79
N SER A 155 6.29 2.43 -16.10
CA SER A 155 5.18 2.28 -17.06
C SER A 155 5.68 1.97 -18.48
N LEU A 156 6.80 2.57 -18.90
CA LEU A 156 7.42 2.28 -20.20
C LEU A 156 7.96 0.85 -20.25
N LEU A 157 8.57 0.37 -19.18
CA LEU A 157 9.02 -1.02 -19.07
C LEU A 157 7.83 -1.99 -19.14
N ALA A 158 6.78 -1.74 -18.37
CA ALA A 158 5.56 -2.55 -18.41
C ALA A 158 4.97 -2.60 -19.82
N GLU A 159 4.83 -1.46 -20.51
CA GLU A 159 4.31 -1.43 -21.88
C GLU A 159 5.20 -2.17 -22.87
N LYS A 160 6.53 -2.09 -22.72
CA LYS A 160 7.49 -2.80 -23.57
C LYS A 160 7.35 -4.32 -23.45
N TYR A 161 7.13 -4.83 -22.23
CA TYR A 161 7.15 -6.26 -21.95
C TYR A 161 5.77 -6.90 -21.74
N LYS A 162 4.66 -6.14 -21.78
CA LYS A 162 3.31 -6.66 -21.48
C LYS A 162 2.86 -7.87 -22.29
N ASN A 163 3.42 -8.05 -23.50
CA ASN A 163 3.09 -9.17 -24.39
C ASN A 163 4.06 -10.35 -24.24
N TYR A 164 5.04 -10.27 -23.35
CA TYR A 164 5.93 -11.38 -23.00
C TYR A 164 5.22 -12.28 -22.00
N VAL A 165 5.65 -13.55 -21.91
CA VAL A 165 5.13 -14.50 -20.91
C VAL A 165 5.48 -14.01 -19.51
N GLY A 166 4.47 -13.74 -18.68
CA GLY A 166 4.61 -13.11 -17.37
C GLY A 166 4.69 -11.58 -17.41
N GLY A 167 4.50 -10.95 -18.57
CA GLY A 167 4.54 -9.49 -18.71
C GLY A 167 3.53 -8.75 -17.82
N GLU A 168 2.44 -9.41 -17.44
CA GLU A 168 1.45 -8.94 -16.47
C GLU A 168 2.05 -8.59 -15.10
N TYR A 169 3.14 -9.24 -14.66
CA TYR A 169 3.82 -8.92 -13.40
C TYR A 169 4.39 -7.50 -13.42
N LEU A 170 4.94 -7.07 -14.56
CA LEU A 170 5.44 -5.71 -14.73
C LEU A 170 4.31 -4.69 -14.78
N VAL A 171 3.17 -5.06 -15.35
CA VAL A 171 1.98 -4.20 -15.37
C VAL A 171 1.42 -4.03 -13.96
N VAL A 172 1.28 -5.11 -13.18
CA VAL A 172 0.85 -5.06 -11.78
C VAL A 172 1.80 -4.23 -10.93
N TYR A 173 3.11 -4.49 -11.02
CA TYR A 173 4.14 -3.71 -10.31
C TYR A 173 4.02 -2.21 -10.64
N SER A 174 3.96 -1.87 -11.93
CA SER A 174 3.89 -0.48 -12.37
C SER A 174 2.61 0.23 -11.91
N ASN A 175 1.46 -0.44 -11.99
CA ASN A 175 0.19 0.11 -11.57
C ASN A 175 0.13 0.34 -10.05
N ILE A 176 0.58 -0.64 -9.26
CA ILE A 176 0.66 -0.49 -7.79
C ILE A 176 1.65 0.61 -7.44
N PHE A 177 2.87 0.59 -7.99
CA PHE A 177 3.89 1.60 -7.69
C PHE A 177 3.37 3.02 -7.96
N LYS A 178 2.72 3.23 -9.12
CA LYS A 178 2.15 4.53 -9.49
C LYS A 178 1.06 4.96 -8.51
N SER A 179 0.12 4.08 -8.20
CA SER A 179 -0.97 4.40 -7.29
C SER A 179 -0.46 4.64 -5.88
N SER A 180 0.36 3.74 -5.33
CA SER A 180 1.00 3.86 -4.01
C SER A 180 1.84 5.12 -3.88
N SER A 181 2.57 5.53 -4.93
CA SER A 181 3.28 6.81 -4.94
C SER A 181 2.33 7.98 -4.69
N ASN A 182 1.16 7.99 -5.33
CA ASN A 182 0.17 9.06 -5.13
C ASN A 182 -0.45 9.03 -3.72
N TYR A 183 -0.57 7.85 -3.10
CA TYR A 183 -1.17 7.67 -1.78
C TYR A 183 -0.19 8.02 -0.64
N TRP A 184 1.03 7.50 -0.70
CA TRP A 184 2.02 7.64 0.36
C TRP A 184 2.85 8.93 0.29
N GLN A 185 3.12 9.49 -0.91
CA GLN A 185 3.89 10.75 -1.03
C GLN A 185 3.38 11.93 -0.18
N PRO A 186 2.06 12.21 -0.08
CA PRO A 186 1.56 13.30 0.75
C PRO A 186 1.53 12.99 2.26
N MET A 187 1.81 11.76 2.69
CA MET A 187 1.81 11.39 4.11
C MET A 187 3.10 11.86 4.79
N THR A 188 3.10 13.11 5.25
CA THR A 188 4.26 13.83 5.85
C THR A 188 4.64 13.39 7.26
N THR A 189 3.85 12.55 7.94
CA THR A 189 3.97 12.29 9.38
C THR A 189 4.70 11.00 9.76
N ARG A 190 5.12 10.16 8.80
CA ARG A 190 5.79 8.89 9.06
C ARG A 190 7.14 8.92 8.36
N ASN A 191 8.21 8.92 9.16
CA ASN A 191 9.63 8.97 8.77
C ASN A 191 9.90 8.60 7.31
N SER A 192 10.46 9.54 6.54
CA SER A 192 11.17 9.53 5.23
C SER A 192 11.29 8.29 4.32
N ASP A 193 10.70 7.14 4.61
CA ASP A 193 10.87 5.86 3.92
C ASP A 193 9.56 5.33 3.32
N ASN A 194 8.69 6.26 2.90
CA ASN A 194 7.52 5.95 2.08
C ASN A 194 7.90 5.13 0.83
N ARG A 195 9.15 5.23 0.38
CA ARG A 195 9.68 4.42 -0.72
C ARG A 195 9.71 2.93 -0.39
N LYS A 196 10.17 2.52 0.80
CA LYS A 196 10.12 1.11 1.21
C LYS A 196 8.69 0.61 1.39
N VAL A 197 7.78 1.44 1.91
CA VAL A 197 6.34 1.10 1.99
C VAL A 197 5.75 0.85 0.59
N ILE A 198 6.04 1.73 -0.36
CA ILE A 198 5.64 1.56 -1.77
C ILE A 198 6.28 0.31 -2.38
N ALA A 199 7.54 0.01 -2.07
CA ALA A 199 8.18 -1.22 -2.54
C ALA A 199 7.49 -2.47 -1.95
N ALA A 200 7.10 -2.45 -0.68
CA ALA A 200 6.35 -3.53 -0.06
C ALA A 200 4.97 -3.72 -0.68
N ASP A 201 4.25 -2.64 -1.02
CA ASP A 201 3.00 -2.72 -1.81
C ASP A 201 3.23 -3.53 -3.09
N CYS A 202 4.29 -3.20 -3.81
CA CYS A 202 4.60 -3.82 -5.09
C CYS A 202 5.01 -5.29 -4.93
N LEU A 203 5.79 -5.63 -3.90
CA LEU A 203 6.17 -7.02 -3.59
C LEU A 203 4.95 -7.88 -3.27
N GLY A 204 4.03 -7.38 -2.44
CA GLY A 204 2.77 -8.06 -2.16
C GLY A 204 1.92 -8.24 -3.42
N GLY A 205 1.87 -7.21 -4.27
CA GLY A 205 1.21 -7.30 -5.58
C GLY A 205 1.75 -8.40 -6.48
N LEU A 206 3.08 -8.49 -6.59
CA LEU A 206 3.77 -9.55 -7.34
C LEU A 206 3.48 -10.94 -6.76
N LEU A 207 3.55 -11.07 -5.42
CA LEU A 207 3.24 -12.32 -4.74
C LEU A 207 1.82 -12.80 -5.07
N GLY A 208 0.83 -11.92 -4.95
CA GLY A 208 -0.56 -12.31 -5.21
C GLY A 208 -0.85 -12.68 -6.65
N LEU A 209 -0.09 -12.12 -7.62
CA LEU A 209 -0.32 -12.42 -9.03
C LEU A 209 0.07 -13.86 -9.39
N THR A 210 0.87 -14.51 -8.55
CA THR A 210 1.13 -15.96 -8.66
C THR A 210 -0.14 -16.80 -8.50
N CYS A 211 -1.22 -16.23 -7.96
CA CYS A 211 -2.53 -16.84 -7.81
C CYS A 211 -3.58 -16.15 -8.70
N CYS A 212 -3.93 -14.89 -8.40
CA CYS A 212 -4.94 -14.12 -9.15
C CYS A 212 -4.87 -12.61 -8.86
N GLY A 213 -5.61 -11.80 -9.63
CA GLY A 213 -5.64 -10.35 -9.47
C GLY A 213 -6.18 -9.89 -8.11
N ALA A 214 -7.25 -10.51 -7.61
CA ALA A 214 -7.75 -10.21 -6.26
C ALA A 214 -6.69 -10.45 -5.17
N MET A 215 -5.89 -11.52 -5.30
CA MET A 215 -4.83 -11.84 -4.35
C MET A 215 -3.69 -10.81 -4.38
N SER A 216 -3.37 -10.23 -5.54
CA SER A 216 -2.40 -9.12 -5.64
C SER A 216 -2.85 -7.90 -4.86
N VAL A 217 -4.15 -7.57 -4.89
CA VAL A 217 -4.72 -6.45 -4.11
C VAL A 217 -4.55 -6.71 -2.61
N ILE A 218 -4.93 -7.91 -2.15
CA ILE A 218 -4.88 -8.28 -0.72
C ILE A 218 -3.44 -8.28 -0.22
N TRP A 219 -2.52 -8.96 -0.91
CA TRP A 219 -1.13 -9.05 -0.48
C TRP A 219 -0.41 -7.72 -0.54
N GLY A 220 -0.65 -6.90 -1.57
CA GLY A 220 -0.07 -5.55 -1.65
C GLY A 220 -0.42 -4.73 -0.41
N ALA A 221 -1.71 -4.71 -0.05
CA ALA A 221 -2.18 -3.96 1.12
C ALA A 221 -1.65 -4.54 2.44
N ALA A 222 -1.62 -5.88 2.57
CA ALA A 222 -1.10 -6.54 3.76
C ALA A 222 0.40 -6.27 3.97
N PHE A 223 1.20 -6.32 2.91
CA PHE A 223 2.65 -6.09 2.97
C PHE A 223 2.97 -4.66 3.40
N SER A 224 2.36 -3.66 2.79
CA SER A 224 2.65 -2.27 3.15
C SER A 224 2.11 -1.88 4.50
N TYR A 225 0.92 -2.37 4.88
CA TYR A 225 0.41 -2.13 6.22
C TYR A 225 1.34 -2.76 7.27
N SER A 226 1.82 -3.98 7.03
CA SER A 226 2.79 -4.64 7.92
C SER A 226 4.07 -3.81 8.03
N LEU A 227 4.64 -3.39 6.89
CA LEU A 227 5.86 -2.59 6.90
C LEU A 227 5.67 -1.22 7.56
N ASP A 228 4.53 -0.56 7.34
CA ASP A 228 4.16 0.69 8.02
C ASP A 228 4.12 0.53 9.55
N LYS A 229 3.79 -0.66 10.06
CA LYS A 229 3.89 -0.97 11.50
C LYS A 229 5.31 -1.23 11.98
N CYS A 230 6.19 -1.75 11.12
CA CYS A 230 7.61 -1.92 11.46
C CYS A 230 8.35 -0.59 11.50
N LEU A 231 7.92 0.39 10.69
CA LEU A 231 8.49 1.73 10.64
C LEU A 231 7.94 2.55 11.81
N ASP A 232 8.55 2.42 12.98
CA ASP A 232 8.22 3.20 14.18
C ASP A 232 8.10 4.69 13.80
N PRO A 233 7.02 5.41 14.18
CA PRO A 233 7.04 6.86 14.12
C PRO A 233 8.21 7.30 14.98
N ALA A 234 9.17 8.06 14.42
CA ALA A 234 10.30 8.51 15.21
C ALA A 234 9.70 9.14 16.45
N THR A 235 9.99 8.57 17.62
CA THR A 235 9.87 9.32 18.85
C THR A 235 10.67 10.56 18.57
N ALA A 236 9.98 11.69 18.36
CA ALA A 236 10.59 12.98 18.44
C ALA A 236 11.20 12.97 19.84
N THR A 237 12.50 12.73 19.92
CA THR A 237 13.31 13.10 21.06
C THR A 237 13.16 14.59 21.13
N VAL A 238 12.10 15.04 21.80
CA VAL A 238 12.05 16.35 22.41
C VAL A 238 13.19 16.29 23.40
N GLU A 239 14.35 16.79 22.99
CA GLU A 239 15.35 17.26 23.94
C GLU A 239 14.65 18.35 24.74
N THR A 240 13.96 17.95 25.82
CA THR A 240 13.67 18.84 26.92
C THR A 240 15.03 19.24 27.46
N SER A 241 15.53 20.37 26.95
CA SER A 241 16.59 21.13 27.58
C SER A 241 16.03 21.70 28.89
N ASP A 242 15.86 20.82 29.87
CA ASP A 242 15.75 21.22 31.26
C ASP A 242 17.16 21.63 31.72
N SER A 243 17.43 22.93 31.63
CA SER A 243 18.36 23.57 32.55
C SER A 243 17.65 24.78 33.15
N THR A 244 16.86 24.47 34.18
CA THR A 244 16.64 25.25 35.39
C THR A 244 17.34 26.60 35.45
N SER A 245 16.52 27.64 35.45
CA SER A 245 16.74 28.89 36.16
C SER A 245 17.12 28.62 37.62
N ALA A 246 18.32 29.02 38.03
CA ALA A 246 18.65 29.24 39.43
C ALA A 246 18.80 30.76 39.63
N GLU A 247 17.78 31.33 40.28
CA GLU A 247 17.84 32.67 40.86
C GLU A 247 18.79 32.69 42.07
N VAL A 248 19.59 33.76 42.12
CA VAL A 248 19.98 34.53 43.31
C VAL A 248 20.82 33.84 44.39
N ASP A 249 22.07 34.31 44.54
CA ASP A 249 22.65 34.50 45.87
C ASP A 249 23.35 35.86 45.97
N ASN A 250 23.07 36.56 47.07
CA ASN A 250 23.48 37.91 47.43
C ASN A 250 24.78 37.86 48.24
N GLY A 251 25.78 38.66 47.87
CA GLY A 251 26.96 38.90 48.70
C GLY A 251 27.54 40.30 48.44
N ILE A 252 27.38 41.18 49.43
CA ILE A 252 27.79 42.60 49.47
C ILE A 252 29.26 42.71 49.93
N GLU A 253 29.86 43.88 49.67
CA GLU A 253 31.13 44.47 50.18
C GLU A 253 32.32 44.30 49.20
N GLU A 254 33.11 45.33 48.85
CA GLU A 254 33.37 46.63 49.48
C GLU A 254 34.01 47.58 48.46
N ALA A 255 33.92 48.89 48.72
CA ALA A 255 34.42 49.97 47.88
C ALA A 255 35.95 50.15 47.96
N SER A 256 36.59 50.59 46.86
CA SER A 256 37.75 51.50 46.95
C SER A 256 37.95 52.31 45.67
N THR A 257 38.06 53.61 45.87
CA THR A 257 38.30 54.69 44.92
C THR A 257 39.76 54.82 44.47
N ALA A 258 39.93 55.49 43.30
CA ALA A 258 40.94 56.51 42.97
C ALA A 258 42.06 56.18 41.95
N ASN A 259 41.94 56.85 40.80
CA ASN A 259 42.89 57.80 40.15
C ASN A 259 44.25 57.38 39.54
N TYR A 260 44.34 57.68 38.23
CA TYR A 260 45.32 58.55 37.53
C TYR A 260 46.56 58.01 36.76
N ASN A 261 46.86 58.77 35.69
CA ASN A 261 47.94 58.79 34.67
C ASN A 261 47.85 57.74 33.54
N GLY A 262 47.87 58.07 32.25
CA GLY A 262 48.34 59.27 31.53
C GLY A 262 49.61 58.92 30.73
N ASN A 263 49.55 59.15 29.40
CA ASN A 263 50.65 59.17 28.40
C ASN A 263 51.27 57.80 28.01
N ASP A 264 51.64 57.49 26.76
CA ASP A 264 52.15 58.31 25.64
C ASP A 264 51.86 57.72 24.23
N GLU A 265 51.75 58.65 23.29
CA GLU A 265 52.22 58.71 21.89
C GLU A 265 52.31 57.48 20.96
N VAL A 266 51.52 57.61 19.89
CA VAL A 266 51.82 57.49 18.45
C VAL A 266 53.31 57.36 18.07
N LEU A 267 53.60 56.31 17.29
CA LEU A 267 54.47 56.35 16.10
C LEU A 267 53.98 55.31 15.08
#